data_AF-R6AT11-F1
#
_entry.id   AF-R6AT11-F1
#
_cell.length_a   1.000
_cell.length_b   1.000
_cell.length_c   1.000
_cell.angle_alpha   90.00
_cell.angle_beta   90.00
_cell.angle_gamma   90.00
#
_symmetry.space_group_name_H-M   'P 1'
#
loop_
_entity.id
_entity.type
_entity.pdbx_description
1 polymer ?
#
loop_
_entity_poly.entity_id
_entity_poly.type
_entity_poly.pdbx_seq_one_letter_code
_entity_poly.pdbx_strand_id
1 'polypeptide(L)' 'MIGDVNHDGEITTYDALLIMRYALGLETEGNELIIDFNGDGCVDSLDALLVLRRSIGAGITVSASTVVRSRKTA' A
#
# COMPACT_ATOMS: atom_id res chain seq x y z
N MET A 1 8.35 -5.02 7.45
CA MET A 1 7.54 -5.51 6.31
C MET A 1 7.82 -4.58 5.12
N ILE A 2 7.77 -5.03 3.85
CA ILE A 2 8.04 -4.11 2.71
C ILE A 2 6.87 -3.12 2.61
N GLY A 3 7.17 -1.81 2.56
CA GLY A 3 6.19 -0.72 2.59
C GLY A 3 5.72 -0.28 3.98
N ASP A 4 6.28 -0.83 5.06
CA ASP A 4 6.06 -0.40 6.46
C ASP A 4 7.33 0.33 6.93
N VAL A 5 7.29 1.65 6.77
CA VAL A 5 8.46 2.52 6.91
C VAL A 5 8.64 2.96 8.36
N ASN A 6 7.53 3.11 9.09
CA ASN A 6 7.57 3.50 10.50
C ASN A 6 7.72 2.30 11.47
N HIS A 7 7.71 1.07 10.96
CA HIS A 7 7.83 -0.18 11.73
C HIS A 7 6.71 -0.36 12.77
N ASP A 8 5.51 0.14 12.47
CA ASP A 8 4.34 -0.03 13.34
C ASP A 8 3.63 -1.38 13.14
N GLY A 9 3.99 -2.11 12.08
CA GLY A 9 3.46 -3.43 11.75
C GLY A 9 2.22 -3.42 10.85
N GLU A 10 1.75 -2.24 10.42
CA GLU A 10 0.68 -2.07 9.44
C GLU A 10 1.20 -1.33 8.19
N ILE A 11 0.50 -1.48 7.05
CA ILE A 11 0.78 -0.67 5.85
C ILE A 11 -0.34 0.35 5.72
N THR A 12 -0.03 1.58 6.12
CA THR A 12 -1.00 2.66 6.18
C THR A 12 -0.70 3.73 5.12
N THR A 13 -1.61 4.69 4.99
CA THR A 13 -1.36 5.89 4.17
C THR A 13 -0.25 6.76 4.76
N TYR A 14 0.09 6.57 6.04
CA TYR A 14 1.18 7.28 6.69
C TYR A 14 2.55 6.80 6.18
N ASP A 15 2.71 5.50 5.96
CA ASP A 15 3.92 4.95 5.32
C ASP A 15 4.12 5.49 3.92
N ALA A 16 3.05 5.55 3.13
CA ALA A 16 3.09 6.15 1.79
C ALA A 16 3.54 7.62 1.82
N LEU A 17 3.12 8.39 2.82
CA LEU A 17 3.56 9.77 2.99
C LEU A 17 5.04 9.86 3.34
N LEU A 18 5.57 8.95 4.18
CA LEU A 18 6.99 8.88 4.51
C LEU A 18 7.84 8.58 3.27
N ILE A 19 7.43 7.59 2.46
CA ILE A 19 8.09 7.27 1.18
C ILE A 19 8.12 8.48 0.26
N MET A 20 7.00 9.22 0.15
CA MET A 20 6.93 10.39 -0.69
C MET A 20 7.84 11.53 -0.19
N ARG A 21 7.97 11.70 1.13
CA ARG A 21 8.92 12.66 1.73
C ARG A 21 10.37 12.24 1.46
N TYR A 22 10.67 10.95 1.49
CA TYR A 22 11.98 10.42 1.12
C TYR A 22 12.30 10.66 -0.36
N ALA A 23 11.36 10.37 -1.26
CA ALA A 23 11.50 10.61 -2.70
C ALA A 23 11.74 12.10 -3.03
N LEU A 24 11.19 13.02 -2.23
CA LEU A 24 11.40 14.46 -2.36
C LEU A 24 12.71 14.95 -1.69
N GLY A 25 13.47 14.07 -1.04
CA GLY A 25 14.66 14.42 -0.28
C GLY A 25 14.38 15.23 0.99
N LEU A 26 13.13 15.20 1.48
CA LEU A 26 12.72 15.88 2.71
C LEU A 26 13.02 15.04 3.95
N GLU A 27 13.18 13.73 3.79
CA GLU A 27 13.73 12.82 4.79
C GLU A 27 14.78 11.91 4.14
N THR A 28 15.84 11.62 4.87
CA THR A 28 16.93 10.74 4.45
C THR A 28 17.06 9.52 5.37
N GLU A 29 16.25 9.47 6.43
CA GLU A 29 16.22 8.35 7.35
C GLU A 29 15.20 7.35 6.83
N GLY A 30 15.71 6.30 6.20
CA GLY A 30 14.87 5.32 5.52
C GLY A 30 15.70 4.18 4.99
N ASN A 31 15.18 2.96 5.09
CA ASN A 31 15.81 1.81 4.45
C ASN A 31 15.27 1.67 3.03
N GLU A 32 16.11 1.93 2.04
CA GLU A 32 15.73 1.84 0.61
C GLU A 32 15.14 0.48 0.25
N LEU A 33 15.57 -0.62 0.91
CA LEU A 33 15.00 -1.96 0.70
C LEU A 33 13.53 -2.10 1.14
N ILE A 34 13.07 -1.22 2.03
CA ILE A 34 11.71 -1.22 2.58
C ILE A 34 10.85 -0.19 1.84
N ILE A 35 11.47 0.86 1.34
CA ILE A 35 10.87 2.03 0.70
C ILE A 35 10.68 1.81 -0.81
N ASP A 36 11.62 1.13 -1.48
CA ASP A 36 11.49 0.66 -2.85
C ASP A 36 10.47 -0.49 -2.90
N PHE A 37 9.22 -0.13 -3.18
CA PHE A 37 8.10 -1.08 -3.15
C PHE A 37 8.00 -1.88 -4.45
N ASN A 38 8.45 -1.29 -5.56
CA ASN A 38 8.37 -1.91 -6.87
C ASN A 38 9.62 -2.76 -7.23
N GLY A 39 10.73 -2.55 -6.51
CA GLY A 39 11.99 -3.27 -6.64
C GLY A 39 12.87 -2.82 -7.83
N ASP A 40 12.70 -1.60 -8.33
CA ASP A 40 13.44 -1.06 -9.48
C ASP A 40 14.77 -0.40 -9.09
N GLY A 41 15.06 -0.31 -7.79
CA GLY A 41 16.28 0.29 -7.24
C GLY A 41 16.24 1.81 -7.18
N CYS A 42 15.10 2.44 -7.46
CA CYS A 42 14.85 3.86 -7.30
C CYS A 42 13.71 4.06 -6.28
N VAL A 43 13.86 5.03 -5.40
CA VAL A 43 12.75 5.46 -4.54
C VAL A 43 12.11 6.68 -5.16
N ASP A 44 10.88 6.55 -5.65
CA ASP A 44 10.14 7.66 -6.23
C ASP A 44 8.67 7.74 -5.78
N SER A 45 7.93 8.67 -6.37
CA SER A 45 6.50 8.85 -6.06
C SER A 45 5.62 7.66 -6.47
N LEU A 46 6.09 6.80 -7.36
CA LEU A 46 5.40 5.57 -7.78
C LEU A 46 5.33 4.59 -6.61
N ASP A 47 6.42 4.42 -5.84
CA ASP A 47 6.45 3.54 -4.67
C ASP A 47 5.45 4.00 -3.62
N ALA A 48 5.43 5.30 -3.34
CA ALA A 48 4.46 5.91 -2.43
C ALA A 48 3.01 5.66 -2.90
N LEU A 49 2.74 5.80 -4.20
CA LEU A 49 1.42 5.55 -4.78
C LEU A 49 1.01 4.07 -4.69
N LEU A 50 1.95 3.14 -4.88
CA LEU A 50 1.69 1.70 -4.74
C LEU A 50 1.33 1.33 -3.30
N VAL A 51 2.07 1.86 -2.33
CA VAL A 51 1.78 1.68 -0.89
C VAL A 51 0.43 2.29 -0.53
N LEU A 52 0.15 3.51 -1.00
CA LEU A 52 -1.15 4.17 -0.79
C LEU A 52 -2.31 3.33 -1.33
N ARG A 53 -2.17 2.84 -2.56
CA ARG A 53 -3.18 1.99 -3.22
C ARG A 53 -3.34 0.65 -2.49
N ARG A 54 -2.26 0.08 -1.97
CA ARG A 54 -2.30 -1.15 -1.17
C ARG A 54 -3.02 -0.94 0.16
N SER A 55 -2.77 0.18 0.82
CA SER A 55 -3.42 0.58 2.07
C SER A 55 -4.92 0.81 1.88
N ILE A 56 -5.32 1.56 0.85
CA ILE A 56 -6.73 1.80 0.53
C ILE A 56 -7.43 0.51 0.07
N GLY A 57 -6.76 -0.31 -0.74
CA GLY A 57 -7.28 -1.59 -1.22
C GLY A 57 -7.53 -2.61 -0.10
N ALA A 58 -6.80 -2.52 1.02
CA ALA A 58 -7.07 -3.32 2.21
C ALA A 58 -8.37 -2.90 2.94
N GLY A 59 -8.83 -1.67 2.76
CA GLY A 59 -10.08 -1.16 3.33
C GLY A 59 -11.36 -1.64 2.62
N ILE A 60 -11.25 -2.23 1.42
CA ILE A 60 -12.38 -2.81 0.71
C ILE A 60 -12.31 -4.34 0.83
N THR A 61 -12.56 -4.87 2.01
CA THR A 61 -13.08 -6.23 2.12
C THR A 61 -14.50 -6.22 1.54
N VAL A 62 -14.63 -6.47 0.23
CA VAL A 62 -15.93 -6.89 -0.30
C VAL A 62 -16.22 -8.24 0.34
N SER A 63 -17.05 -8.24 1.37
CA SER A 63 -17.61 -9.48 1.91
C SER A 63 -18.36 -10.16 0.77
N ALA A 64 -17.72 -11.13 0.14
CA ALA A 64 -18.32 -12.00 -0.87
C ALA A 64 -19.28 -12.95 -0.15
N SER A 65 -20.42 -12.44 0.27
CA SER A 65 -21.54 -13.23 0.78
C SER A 65 -22.82 -12.53 0.39
N THR A 66 -23.35 -12.91 -0.78
CA THR A 66 -24.77 -13.21 -1.07
C THR A 66 -24.94 -13.22 -2.60
N VAL A 67 -24.40 -14.25 -3.27
CA VAL A 67 -24.97 -14.69 -4.56
C VAL A 67 -26.16 -15.58 -4.21
N VAL A 68 -27.32 -14.99 -3.88
CA VAL A 68 -28.59 -15.72 -3.88
C VAL A 68 -29.02 -15.84 -5.32
N ARG A 69 -28.60 -16.96 -5.93
CA ARG A 69 -29.01 -17.38 -7.25
C ARG A 69 -30.43 -17.95 -7.15
N SER A 70 -31.45 -17.08 -7.19
CA SER A 70 -32.83 -17.54 -7.32
C SER A 70 -33.01 -18.15 -8.71
N ARG A 71 -32.88 -19.48 -8.78
CA ARG A 71 -33.29 -20.27 -9.93
C ARG A 71 -34.80 -20.11 -10.10
N LYS A 72 -35.19 -19.50 -11.22
CA LYS A 72 -36.53 -19.55 -11.77
C LYS A 72 -36.88 -21.02 -12.03
N THR A 73 -37.73 -21.63 -11.18
CA THR A 73 -38.41 -22.87 -11.53
C THR A 73 -39.72 -22.53 -12.21
N ALA A 74 -39.97 -23.26 -13.30
CA ALA A 74 -41.06 -23.16 -14.24
C ALA A 74 -42.44 -23.34 -13.61
#